data_AF-A0A0N5BJS6-F1
#
_entry.id   AF-A0A0N5BJS6-F1
#
_cell.length_a   1.000
_cell.length_b   1.000
_cell.length_c   1.000
_cell.angle_alpha   90.00
_cell.angle_beta   90.00
_cell.angle_gamma   90.00
#
_symmetry.space_group_name_H-M   'P 1'
#
loop_
_entity.id
_entity.type
_entity.pdbx_description
1 polymer ?
#
loop_
_entity_poly.entity_id
_entity_poly.type
_entity_poly.pdbx_seq_one_letter_code
_entity_poly.pdbx_strand_id
1 'polypeptide(L)'
;MNSIFFKNIAYFNIFDDIDVYDKKISKYIHENDYCFFENFNIWNDIVNDHIKPQKKFKKCKKIDDNKYYRLVDEVITVKRKDLLCFYGCKYPKDDFNINVSSYVYINQSYKLDCDIFHFRCYNRSNAIIYDDVYFHINKLSKIPKESTPFLEENFSIPINNKRYDVHIYVIDSLSYYHALRALPKTRKYLKENFNGVEMEYLNAIGGSSRLNAYGFLLNKQNMDVDDFFSYEKTKKNDFGDSDSCEVALDNQTFIQEYYKKMGYVKLSAEDYEPGGIFSYVNCTGFKKEPPHHTLKPFQILSKQIELGKVIENKFKRKCYHHGFHIIDYMSDFLQKYENNLKMTLIWHSNLLHDEINPIFTADETFYKSITKRNKKKKFVSLITPLKLNRFL
;
A
#
# COMPACT_ATOMS: atom_id res chain seq x y z
N MET A 1 -27.14 3.06 16.32
CA MET A 1 -26.94 4.40 15.71
C MET A 1 -26.93 4.26 14.18
N ASN A 2 -28.05 3.79 13.59
CA ASN A 2 -28.13 3.27 12.20
C ASN A 2 -29.06 4.09 11.29
N SER A 3 -29.17 5.41 11.45
CA SER A 3 -30.16 6.20 10.69
C SER A 3 -29.60 7.43 9.95
N ILE A 4 -28.28 7.64 9.92
CA ILE A 4 -27.67 8.81 9.25
C ILE A 4 -26.99 8.43 7.92
N PHE A 5 -26.76 7.14 7.67
CA PHE A 5 -26.08 6.65 6.45
C PHE A 5 -26.94 6.65 5.17
N PHE A 6 -28.27 6.76 5.26
CA PHE A 6 -29.15 6.63 4.09
C PHE A 6 -29.77 7.94 3.58
N LYS A 7 -29.56 9.09 4.23
CA LYS A 7 -30.22 10.35 3.84
C LYS A 7 -29.46 11.21 2.81
N ASN A 8 -28.22 10.86 2.46
CA ASN A 8 -27.43 11.62 1.47
C ASN A 8 -27.25 10.92 0.12
N ILE A 9 -28.03 9.87 -0.16
CA ILE A 9 -28.03 9.19 -1.48
C ILE A 9 -28.93 9.91 -2.50
N ALA A 10 -29.66 10.96 -2.10
CA ALA A 10 -30.66 11.62 -2.96
C ALA A 10 -30.20 12.92 -3.66
N TYR A 11 -28.89 13.23 -3.69
CA TYR A 11 -28.36 14.45 -4.35
C TYR A 11 -27.16 14.17 -5.26
N PHE A 12 -27.16 13.03 -5.99
CA PHE A 12 -26.10 12.67 -6.93
C PHE A 12 -26.49 12.76 -8.42
N ASN A 13 -27.53 13.55 -8.76
CA ASN A 13 -27.92 13.83 -10.15
C ASN A 13 -27.67 15.31 -10.53
N ILE A 14 -26.51 15.87 -10.20
CA ILE A 14 -26.10 17.21 -10.70
C ILE A 14 -24.87 17.06 -11.61
N PHE A 15 -24.81 15.97 -12.38
CA PHE A 15 -23.87 15.83 -13.51
C PHE A 15 -24.58 15.71 -14.87
N ASP A 16 -25.92 15.72 -14.89
CA ASP A 16 -26.71 15.63 -16.13
C ASP A 16 -26.82 16.96 -16.91
N ASP A 17 -26.28 18.07 -16.39
CA ASP A 17 -26.33 19.39 -17.04
C ASP A 17 -25.05 19.77 -17.82
N ILE A 18 -24.13 18.81 -18.07
CA ILE A 18 -22.93 19.05 -18.90
C ILE A 18 -23.23 18.91 -20.41
N ASP A 19 -24.43 18.49 -20.82
CA ASP A 19 -24.72 18.11 -22.21
C ASP A 19 -25.00 19.26 -23.20
N VAL A 20 -24.93 20.54 -22.79
CA VAL A 20 -25.27 21.68 -23.69
C VAL A 20 -24.08 22.54 -24.11
N TYR A 21 -22.91 22.42 -23.44
CA TYR A 21 -21.71 23.20 -23.82
C TYR A 21 -20.83 22.55 -24.89
N ASP A 22 -20.99 21.25 -25.17
CA ASP A 22 -20.04 20.49 -26.00
C ASP A 22 -20.10 20.79 -27.50
N LYS A 23 -21.25 21.21 -28.05
CA LYS A 23 -21.33 21.55 -29.49
C LYS A 23 -20.57 22.82 -29.89
N LYS A 24 -20.19 23.68 -28.94
CA LYS A 24 -19.37 24.87 -29.22
C LYS A 24 -17.86 24.59 -29.19
N ILE A 25 -17.43 23.51 -28.55
CA ILE A 25 -16.01 23.16 -28.40
C ILE A 25 -15.41 22.68 -29.73
N SER A 26 -16.18 21.96 -30.56
CA SER A 26 -15.68 21.41 -31.83
C SER A 26 -15.20 22.47 -32.84
N LYS A 27 -15.73 23.70 -32.76
CA LYS A 27 -15.35 24.78 -33.69
C LYS A 27 -14.12 25.57 -33.24
N TYR A 28 -13.80 25.59 -31.93
CA TYR A 28 -12.69 26.37 -31.38
C TYR A 28 -11.34 25.63 -31.41
N ILE A 29 -11.35 24.29 -31.49
CA ILE A 29 -10.11 23.49 -31.46
C ILE A 29 -9.37 23.53 -32.81
N HIS A 30 -10.07 23.82 -33.92
CA HIS A 30 -9.47 23.82 -35.26
C HIS A 30 -8.62 25.06 -35.60
N GLU A 31 -8.57 26.10 -34.75
CA GLU A 31 -7.80 27.31 -35.03
C GLU A 31 -6.45 27.39 -34.28
N ASN A 32 -6.18 26.49 -33.32
CA ASN A 32 -4.93 26.50 -32.56
C ASN A 32 -4.23 25.12 -32.60
N ASP A 33 -3.24 24.98 -33.48
CA ASP A 33 -2.40 23.77 -33.62
C ASP A 33 -1.44 23.54 -32.43
N TYR A 34 -1.58 24.27 -31.31
CA TYR A 34 -0.72 24.16 -30.15
C TYR A 34 -1.50 23.78 -28.88
N CYS A 35 -1.10 22.66 -28.26
CA CYS A 35 -1.54 22.28 -26.93
C CYS A 35 -0.63 22.97 -25.90
N PHE A 36 -1.18 23.92 -25.14
CA PHE A 36 -0.47 24.59 -24.05
C PHE A 36 -0.74 23.86 -22.72
N PHE A 37 0.31 23.38 -22.08
CA PHE A 37 0.21 22.86 -20.71
C PHE A 37 0.41 24.01 -19.72
N GLU A 38 -0.67 24.42 -19.05
CA GLU A 38 -0.60 25.47 -18.04
C GLU A 38 0.20 25.03 -16.81
N ASN A 39 1.10 25.91 -16.37
CA ASN A 39 1.77 25.80 -15.08
C ASN A 39 1.00 26.63 -14.04
N PHE A 40 0.49 25.95 -13.00
CA PHE A 40 -0.25 26.64 -11.94
C PHE A 40 0.69 27.10 -10.82
N ASN A 41 0.46 28.32 -10.31
CA ASN A 41 1.07 28.74 -9.06
C ASN A 41 0.59 27.83 -7.92
N ILE A 42 1.51 27.02 -7.37
CA ILE A 42 1.17 26.08 -6.32
C ILE A 42 0.70 26.78 -5.03
N TRP A 43 1.00 28.06 -4.81
CA TRP A 43 0.55 28.81 -3.63
C TRP A 43 -0.54 29.84 -3.98
N ASN A 44 -1.34 29.59 -5.00
CA ASN A 44 -2.51 30.43 -5.32
C ASN A 44 -3.42 30.61 -4.08
N ASP A 45 -4.01 31.79 -3.94
CA ASP A 45 -4.85 32.16 -2.79
C ASP A 45 -6.02 31.19 -2.55
N ILE A 46 -6.57 30.59 -3.61
CA ILE A 46 -7.65 29.59 -3.52
C ILE A 46 -7.26 28.41 -2.62
N VAL A 47 -5.98 28.04 -2.58
CA VAL A 47 -5.53 26.84 -1.86
C VAL A 47 -5.24 27.14 -0.39
N ASN A 48 -4.98 28.39 -0.02
CA ASN A 48 -4.49 28.79 1.31
C ASN A 48 -5.46 28.40 2.43
N ASP A 49 -6.78 28.47 2.18
CA ASP A 49 -7.80 28.13 3.18
C ASP A 49 -7.96 26.61 3.40
N HIS A 50 -7.48 25.79 2.46
CA HIS A 50 -7.62 24.33 2.50
C HIS A 50 -6.40 23.61 3.09
N ILE A 51 -5.23 24.25 3.07
CA ILE A 51 -3.95 23.64 3.47
C ILE A 51 -3.37 24.29 4.73
N LYS A 52 -2.63 23.50 5.51
CA LYS A 52 -1.98 23.89 6.76
C LYS A 52 -0.54 23.36 6.75
N PRO A 53 0.38 24.00 6.01
CA PRO A 53 1.76 23.52 5.86
C PRO A 53 2.51 23.38 7.19
N GLN A 54 2.16 24.20 8.18
CA GLN A 54 2.68 24.18 9.54
C GLN A 54 2.19 23.01 10.42
N LYS A 55 1.29 22.14 9.91
CA LYS A 55 0.79 20.98 10.67
C LYS A 55 1.96 20.08 11.08
N LYS A 56 1.92 19.63 12.33
CA LYS A 56 2.86 18.65 12.88
C LYS A 56 2.08 17.47 13.44
N PHE A 57 2.66 16.29 13.36
CA PHE A 57 2.15 15.12 14.07
C PHE A 57 2.20 15.39 15.57
N LYS A 58 1.18 14.92 16.28
CA LYS A 58 1.15 14.98 17.74
C LYS A 58 2.38 14.24 18.27
N LYS A 59 3.08 14.84 19.25
CA LYS A 59 4.22 14.18 19.90
C LYS A 59 3.72 12.87 20.51
N CYS A 60 4.41 11.78 20.18
CA CYS A 60 4.14 10.47 20.73
C CYS A 60 5.46 9.86 21.20
N LYS A 61 5.48 9.30 22.41
CA LYS A 61 6.65 8.60 22.96
C LYS A 61 6.43 7.11 22.80
N LYS A 62 7.27 6.46 22.00
CA LYS A 62 7.23 5.00 21.86
C LYS A 62 7.44 4.36 23.24
N ILE A 63 6.51 3.50 23.63
CA ILE A 63 6.61 2.68 24.84
C ILE A 63 7.18 1.34 24.41
N ASP A 64 8.42 1.07 24.82
CA ASP A 64 9.06 -0.22 24.63
C ASP A 64 9.32 -0.89 25.98
N ASP A 65 8.31 -1.61 26.44
CA ASP A 65 8.24 -2.29 27.73
C ASP A 65 8.14 -3.81 27.55
N ASN A 66 8.60 -4.36 26.41
CA ASN A 66 8.52 -5.79 26.15
C ASN A 66 9.43 -6.59 27.09
N LYS A 67 8.89 -6.87 28.28
CA LYS A 67 9.46 -7.69 29.34
C LYS A 67 8.97 -9.14 29.28
N TYR A 68 8.13 -9.49 28.31
CA TYR A 68 7.45 -10.79 28.23
C TYR A 68 8.17 -11.77 27.33
N TYR A 69 8.68 -11.31 26.19
CA TYR A 69 9.43 -12.17 25.26
C TYR A 69 10.62 -11.45 24.62
N ARG A 70 11.48 -12.24 23.99
CA ARG A 70 12.53 -11.82 23.06
C ARG A 70 12.28 -12.54 21.74
N LEU A 71 12.38 -11.81 20.62
CA LEU A 71 12.34 -12.36 19.27
C LEU A 71 13.66 -11.99 18.59
N VAL A 72 14.49 -12.99 18.30
CA VAL A 72 15.78 -12.81 17.60
C VAL A 72 15.89 -13.92 16.58
N ASP A 73 16.14 -13.56 15.32
CA ASP A 73 16.22 -14.51 14.20
C ASP A 73 15.06 -15.51 14.20
N GLU A 74 13.84 -14.96 14.26
CA GLU A 74 12.59 -15.72 14.26
C GLU A 74 12.40 -16.66 15.45
N VAL A 75 13.34 -16.68 16.39
CA VAL A 75 13.25 -17.49 17.60
C VAL A 75 12.63 -16.67 18.72
N ILE A 76 11.44 -17.10 19.15
CA ILE A 76 10.74 -16.55 20.29
C ILE A 76 11.18 -17.24 21.59
N THR A 77 11.54 -16.44 22.59
CA THR A 77 11.88 -16.90 23.95
C THR A 77 11.10 -16.09 24.98
N VAL A 78 10.40 -16.75 25.90
CA VAL A 78 9.72 -16.08 27.03
C VAL A 78 10.75 -15.65 28.08
N LYS A 79 10.63 -14.40 28.56
CA LYS A 79 11.50 -13.82 29.59
C LYS A 79 11.00 -14.10 31.02
N ARG A 80 9.69 -14.27 31.18
CA ARG A 80 9.00 -14.43 32.47
C ARG A 80 8.54 -15.88 32.68
N LYS A 81 9.35 -16.66 33.41
CA LYS A 81 9.06 -18.08 33.68
C LYS A 81 7.87 -18.32 34.62
N ASP A 82 7.43 -17.28 35.32
CA ASP A 82 6.25 -17.30 36.20
C ASP A 82 4.92 -17.19 35.45
N LEU A 83 4.96 -16.95 34.14
CA LEU A 83 3.79 -16.79 33.28
C LEU A 83 3.67 -17.98 32.31
N LEU A 84 2.43 -18.33 31.98
CA LEU A 84 2.12 -19.28 30.91
C LEU A 84 1.88 -18.49 29.63
N CYS A 85 2.84 -18.53 28.70
CA CYS A 85 2.78 -17.76 27.46
C CYS A 85 2.60 -18.67 26.25
N PHE A 86 1.74 -18.23 25.33
CA PHE A 86 1.38 -18.95 24.13
C PHE A 86 1.51 -18.04 22.91
N TYR A 87 1.86 -18.62 21.77
CA TYR A 87 1.73 -17.96 20.48
C TYR A 87 0.87 -18.78 19.53
N GLY A 88 0.19 -18.10 18.62
CA GLY A 88 -0.48 -18.73 17.48
C GLY A 88 -0.21 -17.94 16.20
N CYS A 89 0.33 -18.62 15.20
CA CYS A 89 0.61 -18.06 13.88
C CYS A 89 -0.68 -17.76 13.09
N LYS A 90 -0.57 -16.80 12.18
CA LYS A 90 -1.63 -16.26 11.34
C LYS A 90 -1.11 -16.18 9.92
N TYR A 91 -1.66 -17.00 9.04
CA TYR A 91 -1.21 -17.14 7.66
C TYR A 91 -2.23 -16.51 6.71
N PRO A 92 -1.77 -15.81 5.65
CA PRO A 92 -2.67 -15.41 4.59
C PRO A 92 -3.25 -16.65 3.91
N LYS A 93 -4.55 -16.62 3.60
CA LYS A 93 -5.22 -17.67 2.80
C LYS A 93 -5.59 -17.10 1.44
N ASP A 94 -6.35 -16.03 1.46
CA ASP A 94 -6.80 -15.23 0.32
C ASP A 94 -6.94 -13.77 0.78
N ASP A 95 -7.47 -12.91 -0.08
CA ASP A 95 -7.63 -11.48 0.18
C ASP A 95 -8.49 -11.13 1.41
N PHE A 96 -9.38 -12.04 1.84
CA PHE A 96 -10.35 -11.78 2.90
C PHE A 96 -10.22 -12.72 4.10
N ASN A 97 -9.51 -13.83 3.95
CA ASN A 97 -9.43 -14.89 4.95
C ASN A 97 -7.98 -15.20 5.39
N ILE A 98 -7.87 -15.73 6.61
CA ILE A 98 -6.62 -16.22 7.18
C ILE A 98 -6.75 -17.66 7.65
N ASN A 99 -5.63 -18.39 7.62
CA ASN A 99 -5.49 -19.64 8.36
C ASN A 99 -4.85 -19.36 9.71
N VAL A 100 -5.34 -20.01 10.76
CA VAL A 100 -4.88 -19.81 12.14
C VAL A 100 -4.31 -21.11 12.67
N SER A 101 -3.09 -21.08 13.23
CA SER A 101 -2.53 -22.25 13.92
C SER A 101 -3.12 -22.39 15.32
N SER A 102 -3.09 -23.61 15.86
CA SER A 102 -3.27 -23.82 17.29
C SER A 102 -2.23 -23.05 18.11
N TYR A 103 -2.59 -22.71 19.34
CA TYR A 103 -1.67 -22.03 20.25
C TYR A 103 -0.64 -23.03 20.79
N VAL A 104 0.62 -22.62 20.74
CA VAL A 104 1.75 -23.39 21.25
C VAL A 104 2.24 -22.76 22.54
N TYR A 105 2.33 -23.56 23.61
CA TYR A 105 2.93 -23.15 24.87
C TYR A 105 4.44 -23.00 24.74
N ILE A 106 4.99 -21.87 25.15
CA ILE A 106 6.41 -21.54 25.01
C ILE A 106 7.16 -21.89 26.30
N ASN A 107 7.46 -23.18 26.50
CA ASN A 107 8.31 -23.65 27.62
C ASN A 107 9.82 -23.56 27.31
N GLN A 108 10.17 -23.48 26.03
CA GLN A 108 11.53 -23.32 25.51
C GLN A 108 11.52 -22.32 24.36
N SER A 109 12.67 -22.13 23.70
CA SER A 109 12.72 -21.26 22.53
C SER A 109 12.14 -21.96 21.31
N TYR A 110 11.30 -21.27 20.54
CA TYR A 110 10.68 -21.81 19.32
C TYR A 110 11.01 -20.95 18.13
N LYS A 111 11.30 -21.58 16.99
CA LYS A 111 11.43 -20.88 15.71
C LYS A 111 10.05 -20.71 15.10
N LEU A 112 9.67 -19.47 14.81
CA LEU A 112 8.44 -19.13 14.12
C LEU A 112 8.57 -19.42 12.63
N ASP A 113 7.46 -19.80 12.01
CA ASP A 113 7.30 -20.10 10.58
C ASP A 113 6.30 -19.15 9.90
N CYS A 114 5.92 -18.07 10.58
CA CYS A 114 4.94 -17.09 10.14
C CYS A 114 5.44 -15.66 10.36
N ASP A 115 4.93 -14.71 9.57
CA ASP A 115 5.22 -13.29 9.75
C ASP A 115 4.38 -12.66 10.87
N ILE A 116 3.13 -13.12 11.01
CA ILE A 116 2.17 -12.58 11.97
C ILE A 116 1.79 -13.65 12.99
N PHE A 117 1.92 -13.31 14.27
CA PHE A 117 1.48 -14.16 15.37
C PHE A 117 0.77 -13.35 16.44
N HIS A 118 -0.20 -13.98 17.08
CA HIS A 118 -0.81 -13.46 18.30
C HIS A 118 -0.13 -14.13 19.49
N PHE A 119 0.32 -13.32 20.45
CA PHE A 119 1.05 -13.73 21.63
C PHE A 119 0.32 -13.31 22.90
N ARG A 120 0.07 -14.27 23.79
CA ARG A 120 -0.70 -14.05 25.02
C ARG A 120 -0.05 -14.74 26.20
N CYS A 121 0.02 -14.06 27.34
CA CYS A 121 0.54 -14.60 28.59
C CYS A 121 -0.50 -14.53 29.71
N TYR A 122 -0.54 -15.59 30.51
CA TYR A 122 -1.42 -15.76 31.65
C TYR A 122 -0.62 -15.86 32.95
N ASN A 123 -1.18 -15.35 34.05
CA ASN A 123 -0.65 -15.63 35.39
C ASN A 123 -1.21 -16.97 35.93
N ARG A 124 -0.80 -17.34 37.16
CA ARG A 124 -1.28 -18.55 37.85
C ARG A 124 -2.78 -18.57 38.13
N SER A 125 -3.41 -17.40 38.20
CA SER A 125 -4.87 -17.24 38.35
C SER A 125 -5.61 -17.25 37.01
N ASN A 126 -4.93 -17.60 35.91
CA ASN A 126 -5.47 -17.65 34.56
C ASN A 126 -5.94 -16.28 34.00
N ALA A 127 -5.48 -15.17 34.58
CA ALA A 127 -5.74 -13.82 34.07
C ALA A 127 -4.74 -13.45 32.97
N ILE A 128 -5.21 -12.77 31.92
CA ILE A 128 -4.37 -12.26 30.83
C ILE A 128 -3.53 -11.09 31.33
N ILE A 129 -2.21 -11.26 31.35
CA ILE A 129 -1.24 -10.23 31.79
C ILE A 129 -0.60 -9.51 30.61
N TYR A 130 -0.57 -10.17 29.45
CA TYR A 130 -0.04 -9.59 28.22
C TYR A 130 -0.75 -10.19 27.02
N ASP A 131 -1.07 -9.33 26.07
CA ASP A 131 -1.77 -9.65 24.84
C ASP A 131 -1.27 -8.70 23.74
N ASP A 132 -0.74 -9.26 22.65
CA ASP A 132 -0.25 -8.48 21.51
C ASP A 132 -0.32 -9.31 20.22
N VAL A 133 -0.65 -8.64 19.11
CA VAL A 133 -0.49 -9.18 17.75
C VAL A 133 0.78 -8.60 17.17
N TYR A 134 1.76 -9.44 16.90
CA TYR A 134 3.08 -9.01 16.41
C TYR A 134 3.25 -9.37 14.94
N PHE A 135 3.98 -8.51 14.22
CA PHE A 135 4.42 -8.75 12.85
C PHE A 135 5.95 -8.66 12.78
N HIS A 136 6.57 -9.55 12.03
CA HIS A 136 7.97 -9.56 11.65
C HIS A 136 8.13 -10.25 10.29
N ILE A 137 9.34 -10.31 9.77
CA ILE A 137 9.64 -11.10 8.59
C ILE A 137 10.21 -12.45 9.00
N ASN A 138 9.52 -13.51 8.61
CA ASN A 138 10.02 -14.87 8.67
C ASN A 138 10.73 -15.23 7.36
N LYS A 139 12.05 -15.37 7.38
CA LYS A 139 12.82 -15.60 6.16
C LYS A 139 12.48 -16.94 5.51
N LEU A 140 12.14 -16.90 4.22
CA LEU A 140 11.95 -18.10 3.41
C LEU A 140 13.24 -18.93 3.38
N SER A 141 13.10 -20.24 3.60
CA SER A 141 14.20 -21.20 3.48
C SER A 141 14.68 -21.32 2.03
N LYS A 142 13.76 -21.21 1.06
CA LYS A 142 14.03 -21.24 -0.37
C LYS A 142 13.15 -20.22 -1.09
N ILE A 143 13.76 -19.43 -1.96
CA ILE A 143 13.02 -18.52 -2.84
C ILE A 143 12.56 -19.32 -4.06
N PRO A 144 11.25 -19.44 -4.32
CA PRO A 144 10.76 -20.15 -5.48
C PRO A 144 11.17 -19.39 -6.75
N LYS A 145 11.69 -20.13 -7.73
CA LYS A 145 11.87 -19.64 -9.10
C LYS A 145 11.00 -20.51 -9.99
N GLU A 146 10.18 -19.86 -10.80
CA GLU A 146 9.19 -20.51 -11.67
C GLU A 146 9.55 -20.26 -13.14
N SER A 147 8.82 -20.87 -14.07
CA SER A 147 8.96 -20.58 -15.49
C SER A 147 8.58 -19.12 -15.80
N THR A 148 9.30 -18.52 -16.75
CA THR A 148 9.11 -17.14 -17.22
C THR A 148 8.66 -17.13 -18.69
N PRO A 149 7.46 -17.65 -19.04
CA PRO A 149 7.00 -17.77 -20.43
C PRO A 149 6.73 -16.43 -21.12
N PHE A 150 6.72 -15.33 -20.35
CA PHE A 150 6.58 -13.96 -20.86
C PHE A 150 7.91 -13.36 -21.35
N LEU A 151 9.03 -14.02 -21.09
CA LEU A 151 10.32 -13.67 -21.67
C LEU A 151 10.52 -14.52 -22.93
N GLU A 152 11.17 -13.97 -23.95
CA GLU A 152 11.57 -14.74 -25.12
C GLU A 152 12.46 -15.92 -24.69
N GLU A 153 12.36 -17.08 -25.35
CA GLU A 153 13.08 -18.30 -24.96
C GLU A 153 14.61 -18.10 -24.90
N ASN A 154 15.13 -17.21 -25.75
CA ASN A 154 16.54 -16.86 -25.83
C ASN A 154 16.89 -15.58 -25.06
N PHE A 155 15.95 -15.00 -24.33
CA PHE A 155 16.21 -13.82 -23.50
C PHE A 155 17.09 -14.21 -22.32
N SER A 156 18.37 -13.87 -22.44
CA SER A 156 19.29 -13.86 -21.31
C SER A 156 19.41 -12.43 -20.80
N ILE A 157 19.27 -12.26 -19.48
CA ILE A 157 19.67 -11.00 -18.84
C ILE A 157 21.17 -10.88 -19.09
N PRO A 158 21.64 -9.82 -19.78
CA PRO A 158 23.05 -9.69 -20.13
C PRO A 158 23.92 -9.87 -18.88
N ILE A 159 25.04 -10.59 -19.00
CA ILE A 159 25.93 -10.95 -17.87
C ILE A 159 26.38 -9.71 -17.08
N ASN A 160 26.50 -8.57 -17.76
CA ASN A 160 26.92 -7.30 -17.17
C ASN A 160 25.76 -6.43 -16.64
N ASN A 161 24.50 -6.84 -16.82
CA ASN A 161 23.35 -6.08 -16.32
C ASN A 161 23.10 -6.43 -14.85
N LYS A 162 23.42 -5.48 -13.98
CA LYS A 162 23.10 -5.55 -12.56
C LYS A 162 21.57 -5.63 -12.40
N ARG A 163 21.08 -6.71 -11.79
CA ARG A 163 19.68 -6.79 -11.37
C ARG A 163 19.46 -5.86 -10.17
N TYR A 164 18.44 -5.02 -10.25
CA TYR A 164 18.10 -4.06 -9.21
C TYR A 164 16.93 -4.57 -8.36
N ASP A 165 16.92 -4.20 -7.09
CA ASP A 165 15.71 -4.28 -6.28
C ASP A 165 14.68 -3.29 -6.82
N VAL A 166 13.40 -3.66 -6.74
CA VAL A 166 12.29 -2.84 -7.22
C VAL A 166 11.43 -2.46 -6.03
N HIS A 167 11.23 -1.16 -5.84
CA HIS A 167 10.39 -0.67 -4.76
C HIS A 167 9.31 0.20 -5.39
N ILE A 168 8.06 -0.12 -5.12
CA ILE A 168 6.90 0.68 -5.50
C ILE A 168 6.33 1.22 -4.19
N TYR A 169 6.28 2.55 -4.09
CA TYR A 169 5.72 3.25 -2.94
C TYR A 169 4.60 4.15 -3.45
N VAL A 170 3.36 3.87 -3.03
CA VAL A 170 2.16 4.62 -3.41
C VAL A 170 1.68 5.42 -2.20
N ILE A 171 1.45 6.72 -2.43
CA ILE A 171 0.73 7.57 -1.49
C ILE A 171 -0.64 7.82 -2.12
N ASP A 172 -1.66 7.19 -1.54
CA ASP A 172 -3.03 7.30 -2.03
C ASP A 172 -3.55 8.74 -1.90
N SER A 173 -4.46 9.15 -2.78
CA SER A 173 -5.07 10.50 -2.76
C SER A 173 -4.10 11.68 -2.97
N LEU A 174 -2.83 11.45 -3.27
CA LEU A 174 -1.87 12.53 -3.53
C LEU A 174 -2.01 13.01 -4.98
N SER A 175 -1.91 14.31 -5.24
CA SER A 175 -1.81 14.88 -6.60
C SER A 175 -0.41 15.42 -6.88
N TYR A 176 -0.03 15.61 -8.15
CA TYR A 176 1.27 16.21 -8.50
C TYR A 176 1.48 17.55 -7.79
N TYR A 177 0.54 18.50 -7.93
CA TYR A 177 0.63 19.80 -7.29
C TYR A 177 0.67 19.74 -5.75
N HIS A 178 -0.04 18.78 -5.14
CA HIS A 178 0.04 18.60 -3.70
C HIS A 178 1.38 18.01 -3.26
N ALA A 179 1.96 17.11 -4.05
CA ALA A 179 3.32 16.62 -3.83
C ALA A 179 4.36 17.76 -3.96
N LEU A 180 4.18 18.69 -4.90
CA LEU A 180 5.04 19.88 -5.03
C LEU A 180 5.06 20.70 -3.74
N ARG A 181 3.89 20.91 -3.12
CA ARG A 181 3.74 21.67 -1.86
C ARG A 181 4.26 20.89 -0.66
N ALA A 182 3.88 19.63 -0.55
CA ALA A 182 3.95 18.88 0.70
C ALA A 182 5.18 17.99 0.83
N LEU A 183 5.85 17.61 -0.28
CA LEU A 183 7.01 16.71 -0.27
C LEU A 183 8.31 17.33 -0.82
N PRO A 184 8.65 18.62 -0.55
CA PRO A 184 9.80 19.26 -1.17
C PRO A 184 11.13 18.57 -0.84
N LYS A 185 11.33 18.07 0.38
CA LYS A 185 12.60 17.43 0.78
C LYS A 185 12.75 16.06 0.15
N THR A 186 11.71 15.24 0.22
CA THR A 186 11.70 13.88 -0.35
C THR A 186 11.90 13.94 -1.85
N ARG A 187 11.15 14.81 -2.55
CA ARG A 187 11.27 14.99 -4.00
C ARG A 187 12.67 15.46 -4.40
N LYS A 188 13.18 16.51 -3.75
CA LYS A 188 14.53 17.03 -4.03
C LYS A 188 15.59 15.93 -3.88
N TYR A 189 15.53 15.16 -2.79
CA TYR A 189 16.46 14.07 -2.54
C TYR A 189 16.37 12.95 -3.60
N LEU A 190 15.17 12.58 -4.03
CA LEU A 190 14.99 11.59 -5.10
C LEU A 190 15.59 12.07 -6.43
N LYS A 191 15.34 13.33 -6.80
CA LYS A 191 15.89 13.92 -8.04
C LYS A 191 17.40 14.00 -8.00
N GLU A 192 17.96 14.56 -6.94
CA GLU A 192 19.39 14.89 -6.85
C GLU A 192 20.26 13.67 -6.51
N ASN A 193 19.77 12.71 -5.73
CA ASN A 193 20.58 11.58 -5.26
C ASN A 193 20.30 10.25 -5.98
N PHE A 194 19.19 10.14 -6.72
CA PHE A 194 18.83 8.94 -7.49
C PHE A 194 18.61 9.21 -8.98
N ASN A 195 18.93 10.43 -9.47
CA ASN A 195 18.60 10.87 -10.82
C ASN A 195 17.11 10.64 -11.13
N GLY A 196 16.25 10.91 -10.13
CA GLY A 196 14.82 10.67 -10.22
C GLY A 196 14.19 11.52 -11.33
N VAL A 197 13.32 10.88 -12.11
CA VAL A 197 12.52 11.53 -13.16
C VAL A 197 11.12 11.78 -12.61
N GLU A 198 10.63 13.00 -12.76
CA GLU A 198 9.26 13.35 -12.41
C GLU A 198 8.40 13.39 -13.67
N MET A 199 7.26 12.72 -13.62
CA MET A 199 6.30 12.67 -14.72
C MET A 199 5.18 13.66 -14.40
N GLU A 200 5.34 14.91 -14.83
CA GLU A 200 4.45 16.02 -14.48
C GLU A 200 3.03 15.85 -15.06
N TYR A 201 2.93 15.18 -16.20
CA TYR A 201 1.69 14.97 -16.97
C TYR A 201 1.23 13.52 -16.94
N LEU A 202 1.54 12.80 -15.87
CA LEU A 202 1.05 11.43 -15.70
C LEU A 202 -0.43 11.45 -15.30
N ASN A 203 -1.26 11.03 -16.23
CA ASN A 203 -2.71 11.02 -16.06
C ASN A 203 -3.16 9.85 -15.18
N ALA A 204 -4.17 10.14 -14.35
CA ALA A 204 -4.95 9.10 -13.70
C ALA A 204 -5.86 8.43 -14.74
N ILE A 205 -6.05 7.11 -14.59
CA ILE A 205 -6.96 6.32 -15.42
C ILE A 205 -8.41 6.59 -15.03
N GLY A 206 -8.67 6.81 -13.75
CA GLY A 206 -10.00 7.12 -13.25
C GLY A 206 -9.98 7.77 -11.87
N GLY A 207 -11.16 8.14 -11.37
CA GLY A 207 -11.30 8.93 -10.14
C GLY A 207 -11.12 8.16 -8.83
N SER A 208 -10.93 6.84 -8.87
CA SER A 208 -10.73 6.01 -7.67
C SER A 208 -9.38 5.30 -7.70
N SER A 209 -8.84 5.02 -6.51
CA SER A 209 -7.57 4.33 -6.32
C SER A 209 -7.54 3.01 -7.10
N ARG A 210 -8.64 2.26 -7.09
CA ARG A 210 -8.76 0.96 -7.73
C ARG A 210 -8.62 1.03 -9.26
N LEU A 211 -9.31 1.95 -9.94
CA LEU A 211 -9.21 2.09 -11.40
C LEU A 211 -7.75 2.30 -11.83
N ASN A 212 -7.05 3.16 -11.11
CA ASN A 212 -5.64 3.42 -11.37
C ASN A 212 -4.73 2.23 -11.04
N ALA A 213 -5.01 1.50 -9.96
CA ALA A 213 -4.24 0.31 -9.60
C ALA A 213 -4.36 -0.80 -10.66
N TYR A 214 -5.51 -0.91 -11.33
CA TYR A 214 -5.69 -1.87 -12.42
C TYR A 214 -4.76 -1.57 -13.59
N GLY A 215 -4.71 -0.33 -14.09
CA GLY A 215 -3.76 -0.05 -15.16
C GLY A 215 -2.30 -0.04 -14.68
N PHE A 216 -2.02 0.49 -13.49
CA PHE A 216 -0.66 0.60 -12.99
C PHE A 216 -0.02 -0.75 -12.62
N LEU A 217 -0.75 -1.60 -11.90
CA LEU A 217 -0.20 -2.84 -11.33
C LEU A 217 -0.64 -4.09 -12.07
N LEU A 218 -1.80 -4.08 -12.73
CA LEU A 218 -2.27 -5.19 -13.55
C LEU A 218 -2.04 -4.96 -15.03
N ASN A 219 -1.72 -3.75 -15.51
CA ASN A 219 -1.73 -3.44 -16.95
C ASN A 219 -3.09 -3.82 -17.60
N LYS A 220 -4.18 -3.44 -16.92
CA LYS A 220 -5.55 -3.72 -17.34
C LYS A 220 -6.40 -2.46 -17.28
N GLN A 221 -7.19 -2.22 -18.32
CA GLN A 221 -8.22 -1.21 -18.36
C GLN A 221 -9.54 -1.79 -17.88
N ASN A 222 -10.12 -1.23 -16.83
CA ASN A 222 -11.36 -1.73 -16.21
C ASN A 222 -12.57 -0.81 -16.41
N MET A 223 -12.47 0.15 -17.32
CA MET A 223 -13.57 0.98 -17.76
C MET A 223 -13.54 1.11 -19.28
N ASP A 224 -14.71 1.13 -19.90
CA ASP A 224 -14.81 1.32 -21.35
C ASP A 224 -14.20 2.68 -21.73
N VAL A 225 -13.63 2.77 -22.93
CA VAL A 225 -13.02 4.00 -23.45
C VAL A 225 -13.91 4.53 -24.55
N ASP A 226 -14.60 5.62 -24.23
CA ASP A 226 -15.42 6.38 -25.15
C ASP A 226 -14.58 7.48 -25.82
N ASP A 227 -14.84 7.69 -27.11
CA ASP A 227 -14.35 8.89 -27.78
C ASP A 227 -15.27 10.06 -27.41
N PHE A 228 -14.69 11.08 -26.78
CA PHE A 228 -15.40 12.28 -26.34
C PHE A 228 -16.16 12.96 -27.48
N PHE A 229 -15.65 12.88 -28.71
CA PHE A 229 -16.30 13.46 -29.89
C PHE A 229 -17.27 12.52 -30.59
N SER A 230 -17.41 11.29 -30.09
CA SER A 230 -18.27 10.24 -30.65
C SER A 230 -18.00 9.95 -32.14
N TYR A 231 -16.76 10.15 -32.62
CA TYR A 231 -16.34 9.74 -33.96
C TYR A 231 -16.05 8.24 -34.03
N GLU A 232 -15.50 7.68 -32.95
CA GLU A 232 -15.14 6.27 -32.85
C GLU A 232 -16.11 5.49 -31.94
N LYS A 233 -16.21 4.19 -32.20
CA LYS A 233 -16.97 3.29 -31.31
C LYS A 233 -16.24 3.11 -29.98
N THR A 234 -17.02 3.01 -28.91
CA THR A 234 -16.54 2.64 -27.57
C THR A 234 -15.65 1.40 -27.63
N LYS A 235 -14.45 1.51 -27.09
CA LYS A 235 -13.56 0.36 -26.88
C LYS A 235 -13.90 -0.29 -25.55
N LYS A 236 -14.31 -1.56 -25.61
CA LYS A 236 -14.61 -2.35 -24.41
C LYS A 236 -13.38 -2.54 -23.54
N ASN A 237 -13.60 -2.52 -22.23
CA ASN A 237 -12.57 -2.77 -21.22
C ASN A 237 -12.03 -4.21 -21.26
N ASP A 238 -10.92 -4.47 -20.59
CA ASP A 238 -10.23 -5.78 -20.62
C ASP A 238 -10.98 -6.93 -19.92
N PHE A 239 -12.11 -6.63 -19.27
CA PHE A 239 -13.00 -7.58 -18.61
C PHE A 239 -14.30 -7.82 -19.40
N GLY A 240 -14.45 -7.17 -20.57
CA GLY A 240 -15.63 -7.30 -21.41
C GLY A 240 -16.89 -6.83 -20.68
N ASP A 241 -17.92 -7.68 -20.67
CA ASP A 241 -19.20 -7.40 -20.01
C ASP A 241 -19.23 -7.80 -18.52
N SER A 242 -18.13 -8.35 -17.99
CA SER A 242 -18.04 -8.72 -16.57
C SER A 242 -17.60 -7.54 -15.72
N ASP A 243 -18.14 -7.41 -14.50
CA ASP A 243 -17.58 -6.48 -13.52
C ASP A 243 -16.19 -6.98 -13.10
N SER A 244 -15.18 -6.15 -13.28
CA SER A 244 -13.81 -6.39 -12.81
C SER A 244 -13.73 -6.76 -11.31
N CYS A 245 -14.73 -6.41 -10.48
CA CYS A 245 -14.84 -6.76 -9.06
C CYS A 245 -15.20 -8.23 -8.86
N GLU A 246 -15.92 -8.83 -9.79
CA GLU A 246 -16.37 -10.22 -9.73
C GLU A 246 -15.35 -11.19 -10.35
N VAL A 247 -14.32 -10.66 -11.01
CA VAL A 247 -13.26 -11.46 -11.64
C VAL A 247 -12.11 -11.69 -10.66
N ALA A 248 -11.68 -12.95 -10.56
CA ALA A 248 -10.48 -13.30 -9.80
C ALA A 248 -9.22 -12.76 -10.48
N LEU A 249 -8.35 -12.12 -9.69
CA LEU A 249 -7.14 -11.48 -10.19
C LEU A 249 -5.94 -12.43 -10.33
N ASP A 250 -6.11 -13.70 -9.91
CA ASP A 250 -5.14 -14.77 -10.16
C ASP A 250 -4.93 -14.96 -11.68
N ASN A 251 -3.69 -15.30 -12.06
CA ASN A 251 -3.27 -15.47 -13.46
C ASN A 251 -3.38 -14.21 -14.35
N GLN A 252 -3.73 -13.06 -13.77
CA GLN A 252 -3.65 -11.78 -14.48
C GLN A 252 -2.22 -11.27 -14.52
N THR A 253 -2.03 -10.17 -15.24
CA THR A 253 -0.75 -9.48 -15.48
C THR A 253 -0.31 -8.64 -14.27
N PHE A 254 -0.48 -9.15 -13.05
CA PHE A 254 -0.05 -8.48 -11.83
C PHE A 254 1.48 -8.39 -11.75
N ILE A 255 2.00 -7.17 -11.63
CA ILE A 255 3.44 -6.89 -11.73
C ILE A 255 4.29 -7.74 -10.77
N GLN A 256 3.80 -8.00 -9.56
CA GLN A 256 4.52 -8.82 -8.59
C GLN A 256 4.66 -10.28 -9.04
N GLU A 257 3.74 -10.86 -9.82
CA GLU A 257 3.88 -12.24 -10.29
C GLU A 257 5.05 -12.40 -11.27
N TYR A 258 5.31 -11.41 -12.13
CA TYR A 258 6.48 -11.42 -13.01
C TYR A 258 7.79 -11.46 -12.23
N TYR A 259 7.95 -10.59 -11.24
CA TYR A 259 9.16 -10.53 -10.41
C TYR A 259 9.34 -11.81 -9.57
N LYS A 260 8.25 -12.41 -9.10
CA LYS A 260 8.28 -13.72 -8.44
C LYS A 260 8.92 -14.77 -9.34
N LYS A 261 8.42 -14.89 -10.57
CA LYS A 261 8.90 -15.86 -11.57
C LYS A 261 10.38 -15.60 -11.91
N MET A 262 10.82 -14.34 -11.89
CA MET A 262 12.24 -13.95 -12.08
C MET A 262 13.14 -14.19 -10.85
N GLY A 263 12.61 -14.67 -9.72
CA GLY A 263 13.36 -15.03 -8.51
C GLY A 263 13.48 -13.90 -7.47
N TYR A 264 12.59 -12.91 -7.50
CA TYR A 264 12.53 -11.86 -6.48
C TYR A 264 11.71 -12.32 -5.27
N VAL A 265 12.16 -11.95 -4.08
CA VAL A 265 11.35 -12.01 -2.86
C VAL A 265 10.43 -10.80 -2.84
N LYS A 266 9.16 -10.98 -2.45
CA LYS A 266 8.13 -9.97 -2.63
C LYS A 266 7.45 -9.65 -1.32
N LEU A 267 7.25 -8.37 -1.08
CA LEU A 267 6.44 -7.85 0.01
C LEU A 267 5.33 -6.96 -0.55
N SER A 268 4.11 -7.15 -0.09
CA SER A 268 3.01 -6.18 -0.28
C SER A 268 2.49 -5.76 1.07
N ALA A 269 2.37 -4.47 1.34
CA ALA A 269 1.82 -3.98 2.59
C ALA A 269 0.97 -2.74 2.35
N GLU A 270 -0.23 -2.74 2.92
CA GLU A 270 -1.20 -1.67 2.86
C GLU A 270 -1.59 -1.29 4.28
N ASP A 271 -1.91 -0.01 4.52
CA ASP A 271 -2.31 0.49 5.83
C ASP A 271 -3.82 0.66 5.99
N TYR A 272 -4.62 0.55 4.94
CA TYR A 272 -6.07 0.61 5.05
C TYR A 272 -6.58 -0.69 5.69
N GLU A 273 -7.13 -0.64 6.90
CA GLU A 273 -7.60 -1.85 7.57
C GLU A 273 -8.88 -2.43 6.95
N PRO A 274 -9.93 -1.67 6.56
CA PRO A 274 -11.19 -2.21 6.06
C PRO A 274 -11.10 -3.04 4.77
N GLY A 275 -9.99 -2.98 4.03
CA GLY A 275 -9.73 -3.73 2.81
C GLY A 275 -8.39 -3.36 2.22
N GLY A 276 -8.12 -3.78 0.99
CA GLY A 276 -6.95 -3.35 0.23
C GLY A 276 -7.38 -2.83 -1.13
N ILE A 277 -6.41 -2.35 -1.91
CA ILE A 277 -6.63 -1.79 -3.24
C ILE A 277 -7.32 -2.78 -4.19
N PHE A 278 -7.05 -4.07 -4.03
CA PHE A 278 -7.66 -5.16 -4.79
C PHE A 278 -8.69 -5.98 -3.98
N SER A 279 -8.75 -5.77 -2.67
CA SER A 279 -9.63 -6.49 -1.74
C SER A 279 -10.66 -5.56 -1.11
N TYR A 280 -11.26 -4.70 -1.93
CA TYR A 280 -12.41 -3.89 -1.53
C TYR A 280 -13.62 -4.78 -1.23
N VAL A 281 -14.53 -4.29 -0.39
CA VAL A 281 -15.72 -5.04 0.05
C VAL A 281 -16.50 -5.56 -1.16
N ASN A 282 -16.87 -6.85 -1.13
CA ASN A 282 -17.59 -7.60 -2.17
C ASN A 282 -16.83 -7.89 -3.48
N CYS A 283 -15.56 -7.52 -3.60
CA CYS A 283 -14.75 -7.98 -4.74
C CYS A 283 -14.19 -9.38 -4.50
N THR A 284 -13.90 -10.10 -5.58
CA THR A 284 -13.25 -11.42 -5.56
C THR A 284 -11.79 -11.32 -5.16
N GLY A 285 -11.08 -10.29 -5.63
CA GLY A 285 -9.66 -10.07 -5.33
C GLY A 285 -8.77 -11.23 -5.81
N PHE A 286 -7.69 -11.49 -5.08
CA PHE A 286 -6.84 -12.66 -5.28
C PHE A 286 -7.29 -13.84 -4.41
N LYS A 287 -7.45 -15.00 -5.04
CA LYS A 287 -7.72 -16.28 -4.36
C LYS A 287 -6.47 -16.87 -3.74
N LYS A 288 -5.29 -16.55 -4.28
CA LYS A 288 -3.99 -16.90 -3.70
C LYS A 288 -3.17 -15.64 -3.47
N GLU A 289 -2.67 -15.49 -2.25
CA GLU A 289 -1.83 -14.35 -1.88
C GLU A 289 -0.63 -14.21 -2.83
N PRO A 290 -0.53 -13.12 -3.61
CA PRO A 290 0.56 -12.95 -4.56
C PRO A 290 1.95 -12.76 -3.93
N PRO A 291 2.15 -11.88 -2.91
CA PRO A 291 3.46 -11.68 -2.29
C PRO A 291 3.87 -12.84 -1.38
N HIS A 292 5.17 -12.94 -1.09
CA HIS A 292 5.67 -13.87 -0.08
C HIS A 292 5.42 -13.35 1.35
N HIS A 293 5.40 -12.02 1.50
CA HIS A 293 5.24 -11.31 2.77
C HIS A 293 4.11 -10.29 2.66
N THR A 294 3.17 -10.31 3.60
CA THR A 294 1.98 -9.46 3.57
C THR A 294 1.48 -9.12 4.98
N LEU A 295 0.94 -7.91 5.16
CA LEU A 295 0.26 -7.52 6.40
C LEU A 295 -1.24 -7.84 6.40
N LYS A 296 -1.77 -8.48 5.36
CA LYS A 296 -3.20 -8.84 5.31
C LYS A 296 -3.71 -9.59 6.53
N PRO A 297 -2.99 -10.59 7.10
CA PRO A 297 -3.45 -11.20 8.34
C PRO A 297 -3.58 -10.20 9.48
N PHE A 298 -2.67 -9.24 9.58
CA PHE A 298 -2.74 -8.17 10.57
C PHE A 298 -3.97 -7.25 10.33
N GLN A 299 -4.22 -6.86 9.07
CA GLN A 299 -5.41 -6.08 8.69
C GLN A 299 -6.73 -6.84 8.95
N ILE A 300 -6.77 -8.15 8.73
CA ILE A 300 -7.96 -8.96 9.01
C ILE A 300 -8.20 -9.06 10.53
N LEU A 301 -7.15 -9.25 11.32
CA LEU A 301 -7.25 -9.28 12.77
C LEU A 301 -7.69 -7.94 13.37
N SER A 302 -7.30 -6.80 12.78
CA SER A 302 -7.70 -5.49 13.28
C SER A 302 -9.20 -5.22 13.16
N LYS A 303 -9.91 -5.92 12.26
CA LYS A 303 -11.37 -5.89 12.14
C LYS A 303 -12.10 -6.70 13.21
N GLN A 304 -11.42 -7.62 13.90
CA GLN A 304 -12.04 -8.45 14.92
C GLN A 304 -12.23 -7.64 16.20
N ILE A 305 -13.34 -7.84 16.92
CA ILE A 305 -13.69 -7.02 18.08
C ILE A 305 -12.59 -7.04 19.17
N GLU A 306 -12.12 -8.24 19.52
CA GLU A 306 -11.14 -8.40 20.61
C GLU A 306 -9.72 -8.07 20.15
N LEU A 307 -9.26 -8.66 19.03
CA LEU A 307 -7.90 -8.43 18.53
C LEU A 307 -7.72 -7.05 17.91
N GLY A 308 -8.78 -6.41 17.43
CA GLY A 308 -8.78 -5.02 16.98
C GLY A 308 -8.43 -4.05 18.11
N LYS A 309 -8.98 -4.24 19.31
CA LYS A 309 -8.60 -3.44 20.50
C LYS A 309 -7.14 -3.65 20.89
N VAL A 310 -6.64 -4.88 20.80
CA VAL A 310 -5.23 -5.22 21.06
C VAL A 310 -4.32 -4.47 20.07
N ILE A 311 -4.65 -4.50 18.78
CA ILE A 311 -3.91 -3.82 17.71
C ILE A 311 -3.98 -2.29 17.86
N GLU A 312 -5.14 -1.73 18.16
CA GLU A 312 -5.30 -0.29 18.40
C GLU A 312 -4.41 0.18 19.57
N ASN A 313 -4.39 -0.58 20.66
CA ASN A 313 -3.53 -0.32 21.81
C ASN A 313 -2.04 -0.43 21.44
N LYS A 314 -1.66 -1.42 20.62
CA LYS A 314 -0.30 -1.55 20.08
C LYS A 314 0.08 -0.31 19.27
N PHE A 315 -0.82 0.17 18.41
CA PHE A 315 -0.58 1.34 17.56
C PHE A 315 -0.32 2.60 18.39
N LYS A 316 -1.14 2.83 19.42
CA LYS A 316 -0.93 3.92 20.41
C LYS A 316 0.43 3.79 21.09
N ARG A 317 0.75 2.61 21.64
CA ARG A 317 2.02 2.35 22.36
C ARG A 317 3.26 2.50 21.49
N LYS A 318 3.22 1.99 20.25
CA LYS A 318 4.35 2.02 19.30
C LYS A 318 4.39 3.29 18.45
N CYS A 319 3.45 4.22 18.66
CA CYS A 319 3.30 5.44 17.87
C CYS A 319 3.13 5.15 16.37
N TYR A 320 2.43 4.06 16.04
CA TYR A 320 2.01 3.78 14.67
C TYR A 320 0.79 4.63 14.38
N HIS A 321 1.03 5.82 13.83
CA HIS A 321 0.00 6.74 13.37
C HIS A 321 0.07 6.85 11.85
N HIS A 322 -1.04 7.16 11.18
CA HIS A 322 -1.07 7.41 9.72
C HIS A 322 -0.27 6.34 8.97
N GLY A 323 -0.61 5.05 9.12
CA GLY A 323 -0.04 3.97 8.30
C GLY A 323 1.45 3.65 8.42
N PHE A 324 2.27 4.39 9.17
CA PHE A 324 3.74 4.23 9.13
C PHE A 324 4.28 2.87 9.63
N HIS A 325 3.45 2.02 10.23
CA HIS A 325 3.84 0.65 10.60
C HIS A 325 4.24 -0.20 9.39
N ILE A 326 3.67 0.05 8.20
CA ILE A 326 4.02 -0.66 6.97
C ILE A 326 5.47 -0.37 6.54
N ILE A 327 6.01 0.80 6.89
CA ILE A 327 7.40 1.18 6.62
C ILE A 327 8.36 0.42 7.56
N ASP A 328 7.96 0.19 8.81
CA ASP A 328 8.75 -0.60 9.76
C ASP A 328 8.81 -2.06 9.30
N TYR A 329 7.68 -2.63 8.85
CA TYR A 329 7.62 -3.97 8.26
C TYR A 329 8.47 -4.09 6.97
N MET A 330 8.39 -3.11 6.06
CA MET A 330 9.29 -3.03 4.91
C MET A 330 10.76 -3.00 5.33
N SER A 331 11.09 -2.26 6.40
CA SER A 331 12.47 -2.11 6.84
C SER A 331 13.06 -3.42 7.36
N ASP A 332 12.28 -4.21 8.11
CA ASP A 332 12.66 -5.56 8.53
C ASP A 332 12.89 -6.47 7.30
N PHE A 333 12.00 -6.39 6.31
CA PHE A 333 12.11 -7.16 5.07
C PHE A 333 13.39 -6.87 4.29
N LEU A 334 13.71 -5.58 4.10
CA LEU A 334 14.93 -5.17 3.41
C LEU A 334 16.19 -5.64 4.13
N GLN A 335 16.19 -5.65 5.47
CA GLN A 335 17.30 -6.14 6.27
C GLN A 335 17.45 -7.66 6.14
N LYS A 336 16.35 -8.40 6.26
CA LYS A 336 16.35 -9.86 6.24
C LYS A 336 16.80 -10.47 4.91
N TYR A 337 16.49 -9.76 3.82
CA TYR A 337 16.77 -10.13 2.44
C TYR A 337 17.81 -9.23 1.77
N GLU A 338 18.77 -8.67 2.52
CA GLU A 338 19.77 -7.74 1.96
C GLU A 338 20.57 -8.34 0.78
N ASN A 339 20.78 -9.66 0.80
CA ASN A 339 21.51 -10.45 -0.20
C ASN A 339 20.61 -11.08 -1.27
N ASN A 340 19.31 -10.80 -1.28
CA ASN A 340 18.37 -11.34 -2.26
C ASN A 340 17.79 -10.21 -3.13
N LEU A 341 17.33 -10.57 -4.33
CA LEU A 341 16.54 -9.64 -5.14
C LEU A 341 15.18 -9.43 -4.49
N LYS A 342 14.77 -8.17 -4.36
CA LYS A 342 13.57 -7.78 -3.64
C LYS A 342 12.65 -6.96 -4.50
N MET A 343 11.36 -7.23 -4.39
CA MET A 343 10.29 -6.38 -4.86
C MET A 343 9.40 -5.97 -3.69
N THR A 344 9.14 -4.69 -3.52
CA THR A 344 8.17 -4.23 -2.50
C THR A 344 7.07 -3.41 -3.16
N LEU A 345 5.82 -3.62 -2.74
CA LEU A 345 4.69 -2.73 -3.00
C LEU A 345 4.19 -2.22 -1.64
N ILE A 346 4.32 -0.92 -1.41
CA ILE A 346 3.81 -0.27 -0.20
C ILE A 346 2.72 0.70 -0.61
N TRP A 347 1.53 0.51 -0.08
CA TRP A 347 0.38 1.37 -0.34
C TRP A 347 -0.03 2.11 0.94
N HIS A 348 -0.02 3.44 0.88
CA HIS A 348 -0.23 4.27 2.05
C HIS A 348 -1.48 5.15 1.84
N SER A 349 -2.62 4.67 2.32
CA SER A 349 -3.95 5.29 2.24
C SER A 349 -4.25 6.18 3.43
N ASN A 350 -3.99 5.73 4.66
CA ASN A 350 -4.43 6.44 5.87
C ASN A 350 -3.76 7.80 6.10
N LEU A 351 -2.73 8.14 5.31
CA LEU A 351 -2.06 9.44 5.39
C LEU A 351 -2.88 10.59 4.78
N LEU A 352 -3.65 10.30 3.73
CA LEU A 352 -4.32 11.34 2.92
C LEU A 352 -5.78 11.06 2.59
N HIS A 353 -6.31 9.89 2.93
CA HIS A 353 -7.69 9.53 2.59
C HIS A 353 -8.72 10.47 3.23
N ASP A 354 -8.55 10.82 4.52
CA ASP A 354 -9.54 11.59 5.28
C ASP A 354 -9.11 13.04 5.57
N GLU A 355 -7.82 13.37 5.36
CA GLU A 355 -7.27 14.68 5.64
C GLU A 355 -6.17 15.07 4.64
N ILE A 356 -6.22 16.29 4.10
CA ILE A 356 -5.24 16.77 3.10
C ILE A 356 -3.88 17.20 3.70
N ASN A 357 -3.83 17.43 5.01
CA ASN A 357 -2.72 18.11 5.69
C ASN A 357 -1.62 17.23 6.32
N PRO A 358 -1.87 15.97 6.76
CA PRO A 358 -0.84 15.14 7.38
C PRO A 358 0.43 14.93 6.52
N ILE A 359 0.30 14.97 5.20
CA ILE A 359 1.41 14.80 4.26
C ILE A 359 2.53 15.85 4.42
N PHE A 360 2.20 17.09 4.81
CA PHE A 360 3.20 18.14 5.05
C PHE A 360 4.17 17.74 6.18
N THR A 361 3.67 17.04 7.20
CA THR A 361 4.53 16.50 8.25
C THR A 361 5.28 15.24 7.79
N ALA A 362 4.67 14.43 6.92
CA ALA A 362 5.23 13.16 6.47
C ALA A 362 6.50 13.30 5.62
N ASP A 363 6.73 14.43 4.95
CA ASP A 363 7.92 14.66 4.11
C ASP A 363 9.22 14.36 4.86
N GLU A 364 9.35 14.84 6.10
CA GLU A 364 10.52 14.59 6.91
C GLU A 364 10.69 13.10 7.24
N THR A 365 9.58 12.39 7.46
CA THR A 365 9.57 10.95 7.72
C THR A 365 10.01 10.19 6.49
N PHE A 366 9.46 10.51 5.31
CA PHE A 366 9.85 9.89 4.04
C PHE A 366 11.31 10.14 3.69
N TYR A 367 11.74 11.39 3.76
CA TYR A 367 13.14 11.77 3.55
C TYR A 367 14.10 10.99 4.46
N LYS A 368 13.83 10.92 5.77
CA LYS A 368 14.65 10.13 6.72
C LYS A 368 14.63 8.63 6.41
N SER A 369 13.46 8.11 6.05
CA SER A 369 13.24 6.71 5.70
C SER A 369 14.09 6.31 4.48
N ILE A 370 14.12 7.14 3.43
CA ILE A 370 14.87 6.90 2.19
C ILE A 370 16.38 7.16 2.39
N THR A 371 16.76 8.25 3.04
CA THR A 371 18.19 8.59 3.30
C THR A 371 18.89 7.53 4.14
N LYS A 372 18.23 7.01 5.18
CA LYS A 372 18.75 5.91 6.01
C LYS A 372 19.05 4.66 5.17
N ARG A 373 18.26 4.40 4.11
CA ARG A 373 18.43 3.26 3.22
C ARG A 373 19.47 3.49 2.11
N ASN A 374 19.67 4.73 1.65
CA ASN A 374 20.63 5.03 0.58
C ASN A 374 22.08 4.68 0.95
N LYS A 375 22.43 4.68 2.24
CA LYS A 375 23.73 4.15 2.71
C LYS A 375 23.99 2.69 2.29
N LYS A 376 22.98 1.95 1.79
CA LYS A 376 23.07 0.57 1.29
C LYS A 376 22.87 0.39 -0.24
N LYS A 377 22.84 1.47 -1.05
CA LYS A 377 22.87 1.49 -2.54
C LYS A 377 21.88 0.58 -3.30
N LYS A 378 20.59 0.57 -2.98
CA LYS A 378 19.55 -0.09 -3.81
C LYS A 378 18.19 0.63 -3.68
N PHE A 379 17.80 1.44 -4.67
CA PHE A 379 16.42 1.91 -4.79
C PHE A 379 16.11 2.37 -6.22
N VAL A 380 14.99 1.91 -6.79
CA VAL A 380 14.33 2.53 -7.94
C VAL A 380 12.81 2.47 -7.76
N SER A 381 12.19 3.62 -8.06
CA SER A 381 10.78 3.98 -8.25
C SER A 381 9.96 4.47 -7.05
N LEU A 382 9.39 5.67 -7.20
CA LEU A 382 8.34 6.27 -6.37
C LEU A 382 7.39 6.96 -7.37
N ILE A 383 6.28 6.30 -7.71
CA ILE A 383 5.27 6.69 -8.72
C ILE A 383 3.96 6.13 -8.16
N THR A 384 2.82 6.81 -8.01
CA THR A 384 2.22 7.99 -8.66
C THR A 384 1.22 8.68 -7.71
N PRO A 385 0.81 9.92 -8.01
CA PRO A 385 -0.38 10.53 -7.45
C PRO A 385 -1.67 9.82 -7.90
N LEU A 386 -2.42 9.24 -6.98
CA LEU A 386 -3.78 8.76 -7.24
C LEU A 386 -4.75 9.83 -6.77
N LYS A 387 -5.35 10.58 -7.69
CA LYS A 387 -6.27 11.65 -7.31
C LYS A 387 -7.64 11.06 -6.99
N LEU A 388 -8.14 11.26 -5.77
CA LEU A 388 -9.57 11.23 -5.51
C LEU A 388 -10.11 12.64 -5.80
N ASN A 389 -10.98 12.78 -6.81
CA ASN A 389 -11.71 14.04 -7.00
C ASN A 389 -12.74 14.14 -5.86
N ARG A 390 -12.44 14.95 -4.84
CA ARG A 390 -13.44 15.45 -3.90
C ARG A 390 -13.26 16.95 -3.69
N PHE A 391 -13.43 17.68 -4.79
CA PHE A 391 -13.64 19.12 -4.78
C PHE A 391 -14.52 19.45 -5.99
N LEU A 392 -15.83 19.48 -5.77
CA LEU A 392 -16.71 20.62 -5.94
C LEU A 392 -17.90 20.44 -4.99
#